data_AF-A0A803LAC4-F1
#
_entry.id   AF-A0A803LAC4-F1
#
_cell.length_a   1.000
_cell.length_b   1.000
_cell.length_c   1.000
_cell.angle_alpha   90.00
_cell.angle_beta   90.00
_cell.angle_gamma   90.00
#
_symmetry.space_group_name_H-M   'P 1'
#
loop_
_entity.id
_entity.type
_entity.pdbx_description
1 polymer ?
#
loop_
_entity_poly.entity_id
_entity_poly.type
_entity_poly.pdbx_seq_one_letter_code
_entity_poly.pdbx_strand_id
1 'polypeptide(L)'
;MLVNQDSIVSCWADGGGLTPLHRAAFITNVNFVNLRVIKKILKCCPESAMEVDKNSGKTILHFLINRVYSYQQGKQLMQIPQIGPLKDVKDLQENTPSDLAQKSNFKMAQLLSVYPLQHLTFNN
;
A
#
# COMPACT_ATOMS: atom_id res chain seq x y z
N MET A 1 -15.38 8.44 -10.56
CA MET A 1 -14.84 7.82 -9.33
C MET A 1 -15.61 8.43 -8.17
N LEU A 2 -16.33 7.64 -7.37
CA LEU A 2 -17.12 8.12 -6.22
C LEU A 2 -16.28 8.93 -5.20
N VAL A 3 -14.98 8.68 -5.18
CA VAL A 3 -13.94 9.41 -4.42
C VAL A 3 -13.94 10.93 -4.66
N ASN A 4 -14.52 11.42 -5.76
CA ASN A 4 -14.62 12.87 -6.03
C ASN A 4 -15.87 13.52 -5.39
N GLN A 5 -16.81 12.75 -4.83
CA GLN A 5 -18.07 13.25 -4.29
C GLN A 5 -18.08 13.30 -2.76
N ASP A 6 -17.51 12.29 -2.09
CA ASP A 6 -17.32 12.29 -0.63
C ASP A 6 -16.01 11.57 -0.28
N SER A 7 -15.03 12.28 0.29
CA SER A 7 -13.69 11.73 0.55
C SER A 7 -13.71 10.56 1.54
N ILE A 8 -14.59 10.62 2.55
CA ILE A 8 -14.63 9.70 3.70
C ILE A 8 -14.97 8.25 3.31
N VAL A 9 -15.67 8.05 2.19
CA VAL A 9 -16.02 6.69 1.71
C VAL A 9 -14.79 5.90 1.30
N SER A 10 -13.66 6.56 1.05
CA SER A 10 -12.37 5.94 0.71
C SER A 10 -11.76 5.15 1.86
N CYS A 11 -12.19 5.42 3.10
CA CYS A 11 -11.77 4.70 4.30
C CYS A 11 -12.79 3.62 4.72
N TRP A 12 -13.95 3.55 4.09
CA TRP A 12 -14.97 2.57 4.48
C TRP A 12 -14.61 1.19 3.97
N ALA A 13 -14.41 0.27 4.91
CA ALA A 13 -14.23 -1.13 4.60
C ALA A 13 -15.54 -1.74 4.07
N ASP A 14 -15.44 -2.59 3.06
CA ASP A 14 -16.53 -3.46 2.66
C ASP A 14 -16.78 -4.58 3.69
N GLY A 15 -17.76 -5.45 3.43
CA GLY A 15 -18.09 -6.57 4.31
C GLY A 15 -16.95 -7.56 4.54
N GLY A 16 -15.88 -7.51 3.74
CA GLY A 16 -14.66 -8.28 3.90
C GLY A 16 -13.53 -7.55 4.63
N GLY A 17 -13.77 -6.34 5.16
CA GLY A 17 -12.75 -5.56 5.88
C GLY A 17 -11.85 -4.72 4.97
N LEU A 18 -12.07 -4.72 3.65
CA LEU A 18 -11.19 -4.07 2.68
C LEU A 18 -11.74 -2.69 2.27
N THR A 19 -10.91 -1.66 2.40
CA THR A 19 -11.22 -0.31 1.92
C THR A 19 -11.10 -0.24 0.40
N PRO A 20 -11.63 0.82 -0.25
CA PRO A 20 -11.36 1.10 -1.66
C PRO A 20 -9.88 1.08 -2.02
N LEU A 21 -9.00 1.56 -1.12
CA LEU A 21 -7.55 1.50 -1.34
C LEU A 21 -7.05 0.05 -1.34
N HIS A 22 -7.46 -0.78 -0.38
CA HIS A 22 -7.13 -2.22 -0.38
C HIS A 22 -7.58 -2.90 -1.67
N ARG A 23 -8.82 -2.63 -2.11
CA ARG A 23 -9.36 -3.18 -3.36
C ARG A 23 -8.53 -2.76 -4.57
N ALA A 24 -7.98 -1.54 -4.59
CA ALA A 24 -7.13 -1.06 -5.67
C ALA A 24 -5.85 -1.89 -5.86
N ALA A 25 -5.32 -2.56 -4.83
CA ALA A 25 -4.19 -3.49 -4.99
C ALA A 25 -4.52 -4.73 -5.82
N PHE A 26 -5.80 -5.11 -5.88
CA PHE A 26 -6.28 -6.24 -6.67
C PHE A 26 -6.69 -5.84 -8.10
N ILE A 27 -6.75 -4.53 -8.39
CA ILE A 27 -6.96 -4.02 -9.75
C ILE A 27 -5.61 -4.07 -10.49
N THR A 28 -5.23 -5.27 -10.90
CA THR A 28 -4.03 -5.54 -11.69
C THR A 28 -4.41 -5.80 -13.14
N ASN A 29 -3.63 -5.28 -14.08
CA ASN A 29 -3.65 -5.79 -15.45
C ASN A 29 -2.61 -6.93 -15.56
N VAL A 30 -2.61 -7.69 -16.66
CA VAL A 30 -1.84 -8.94 -16.86
C VAL A 30 -0.38 -8.86 -16.41
N ASN A 31 0.23 -7.67 -16.35
CA ASN A 31 1.64 -7.49 -16.00
C ASN A 31 1.96 -6.38 -14.97
N PHE A 32 0.96 -5.69 -14.38
CA PHE A 32 1.26 -4.59 -13.46
C PHE A 32 0.11 -4.18 -12.52
N VAL A 33 0.49 -3.70 -11.34
CA VAL A 33 -0.38 -2.95 -10.41
C VAL A 33 -0.78 -1.63 -11.03
N ASN A 34 -2.06 -1.29 -10.95
CA ASN A 34 -2.55 0.02 -11.39
C ASN A 34 -2.21 1.13 -10.38
N LEU A 35 -0.95 1.56 -10.39
CA LEU A 35 -0.48 2.67 -9.55
C LEU A 35 -1.26 3.97 -9.79
N ARG A 36 -1.90 4.16 -10.96
CA ARG A 36 -2.71 5.35 -11.24
C ARG A 36 -3.94 5.41 -10.35
N VAL A 37 -4.62 4.27 -10.15
CA VAL A 37 -5.80 4.19 -9.27
C VAL A 37 -5.40 4.45 -7.82
N ILE A 38 -4.34 3.78 -7.35
CA ILE A 38 -3.79 3.97 -6.00
C ILE A 38 -3.44 5.44 -5.75
N LYS A 39 -2.68 6.07 -6.67
CA LYS A 39 -2.33 7.49 -6.59
C LYS A 39 -3.56 8.39 -6.59
N LYS A 40 -4.59 8.07 -7.38
CA LYS A 40 -5.81 8.87 -7.45
C LYS A 40 -6.61 8.80 -6.15
N ILE A 41 -6.72 7.61 -5.53
CA ILE A 41 -7.37 7.44 -4.23
C ILE A 41 -6.59 8.21 -3.15
N LEU A 42 -5.28 8.00 -3.06
CA LEU A 42 -4.42 8.66 -2.07
C LEU A 42 -4.33 10.18 -2.26
N LYS A 43 -4.52 10.68 -3.47
CA LYS A 43 -4.62 12.13 -3.72
C LYS A 43 -5.91 12.72 -3.14
N CYS A 44 -7.00 11.95 -3.16
CA CYS A 44 -8.28 12.39 -2.63
C CYS A 44 -8.39 12.17 -1.11
N CYS A 45 -7.85 11.06 -0.61
CA CYS A 45 -7.92 10.62 0.77
C CYS A 45 -6.58 10.00 1.20
N PRO A 46 -5.58 10.82 1.56
CA PRO A 46 -4.26 10.34 2.01
C PRO A 46 -4.33 9.41 3.23
N GLU A 47 -5.23 9.69 4.15
CA GLU A 47 -5.45 8.96 5.40
C GLU A 47 -5.83 7.49 5.18
N SER A 48 -6.47 7.17 4.05
CA SER A 48 -6.82 5.79 3.68
C SER A 48 -5.62 4.83 3.61
N ALA A 49 -4.39 5.35 3.48
CA ALA A 49 -3.18 4.52 3.52
C ALA A 49 -2.92 3.86 4.88
N MET A 50 -3.37 4.51 5.97
CA MET A 50 -3.18 4.03 7.34
C MET A 50 -4.22 2.99 7.73
N GLU A 51 -5.28 2.85 6.96
CA GLU A 51 -6.28 1.82 7.19
C GLU A 51 -5.67 0.43 7.02
N VAL A 52 -6.09 -0.48 7.89
CA VAL A 52 -5.71 -1.89 7.86
C VAL A 52 -6.92 -2.75 7.57
N ASP A 53 -6.72 -3.85 6.85
CA ASP A 53 -7.73 -4.88 6.72
C ASP A 53 -8.13 -5.40 8.10
N LYS A 54 -9.42 -5.35 8.43
CA LYS A 54 -9.94 -5.78 9.74
C LYS A 54 -9.61 -7.24 10.07
N ASN A 55 -9.52 -8.09 9.05
CA ASN A 55 -9.37 -9.53 9.23
C ASN A 55 -7.92 -9.98 9.36
N SER A 56 -6.97 -9.24 8.77
CA SER A 56 -5.56 -9.63 8.76
C SER A 56 -4.60 -8.59 9.31
N GLY A 57 -5.05 -7.36 9.57
CA GLY A 57 -4.21 -6.23 9.95
C GLY A 57 -3.33 -5.70 8.81
N LYS A 58 -3.52 -6.20 7.58
CA LYS A 58 -2.67 -5.85 6.45
C LYS A 58 -3.00 -4.46 5.91
N THR A 59 -1.98 -3.64 5.79
CA THR A 59 -2.03 -2.38 5.04
C THR A 59 -2.02 -2.62 3.53
N ILE A 60 -2.26 -1.57 2.75
CA ILE A 60 -2.12 -1.60 1.29
C ILE A 60 -0.75 -2.13 0.82
N LEU A 61 0.34 -1.81 1.52
CA LEU A 61 1.68 -2.24 1.12
C LEU A 61 1.86 -3.76 1.23
N HIS A 62 1.28 -4.40 2.26
CA HIS A 62 1.27 -5.87 2.38
C HIS A 62 0.63 -6.53 1.16
N PHE A 63 -0.52 -6.03 0.71
CA PHE A 63 -1.22 -6.57 -0.45
C PHE A 63 -0.45 -6.37 -1.77
N LEU A 64 0.35 -5.32 -1.86
CA LEU A 64 1.12 -4.98 -3.06
C LEU A 64 2.42 -5.77 -3.21
N ILE A 65 2.97 -6.36 -2.13
CA ILE A 65 4.24 -7.10 -2.17
C ILE A 65 4.26 -8.11 -3.32
N ASN A 66 3.22 -8.93 -3.47
CA ASN A 66 3.19 -9.99 -4.49
C ASN A 66 2.62 -9.55 -5.84
N ARG A 67 2.38 -8.25 -6.01
CA ARG A 67 1.81 -7.67 -7.23
C ARG A 67 2.80 -6.76 -7.96
N VAL A 68 3.92 -6.41 -7.34
CA VAL A 68 5.02 -5.68 -7.97
C VAL A 68 5.95 -6.65 -8.69
N TYR A 69 5.99 -6.58 -10.02
CA TYR A 69 6.76 -7.53 -10.84
C TYR A 69 8.17 -7.03 -11.20
N SER A 70 8.44 -5.74 -11.06
CA SER A 70 9.73 -5.14 -11.37
C SER A 70 10.23 -4.18 -10.29
N TYR A 71 11.56 -4.06 -10.17
CA TYR A 71 12.19 -3.11 -9.26
C TYR A 71 11.76 -1.67 -9.54
N GLN A 72 11.65 -1.29 -10.81
CA GLN A 72 11.17 0.03 -11.25
C GLN A 72 9.76 0.33 -10.74
N GLN A 73 8.82 -0.64 -10.84
CA GLN A 73 7.47 -0.49 -10.31
C GLN A 73 7.47 -0.36 -8.79
N GLY A 74 8.28 -1.15 -8.10
CA GLY A 74 8.46 -1.04 -6.66
C GLY A 74 8.97 0.34 -6.26
N LYS A 75 9.98 0.86 -6.96
CA LYS A 75 10.51 2.21 -6.73
C LYS A 75 9.43 3.28 -6.92
N GLN A 76 8.63 3.19 -7.99
CA GLN A 76 7.52 4.11 -8.24
C GLN A 76 6.42 4.01 -7.18
N LEU A 77 6.17 2.82 -6.63
CA LEU A 77 5.24 2.61 -5.54
C LEU A 77 5.74 3.26 -4.25
N MET A 78 7.00 3.02 -3.89
CA MET A 78 7.60 3.57 -2.67
C MET A 78 7.75 5.09 -2.69
N GLN A 79 7.83 5.70 -3.88
CA GLN A 79 7.81 7.15 -4.09
C GLN A 79 6.44 7.80 -3.77
N ILE A 80 5.38 7.02 -3.55
CA ILE A 80 4.10 7.56 -3.10
C ILE A 80 4.25 7.91 -1.61
N PRO A 81 4.06 9.18 -1.20
CA PRO A 81 4.37 9.65 0.15
C PRO A 81 3.72 8.83 1.27
N GLN A 82 2.49 8.37 1.04
CA GLN A 82 1.73 7.60 2.03
C GLN A 82 2.13 6.13 2.11
N ILE A 83 2.89 5.61 1.13
CA ILE A 83 3.25 4.18 1.07
C ILE A 83 4.57 3.90 1.80
N GLY A 84 5.56 4.77 1.65
CA GLY A 84 6.87 4.60 2.29
C GLY A 84 6.80 4.33 3.81
N PRO A 85 6.03 5.12 4.58
CA PRO A 85 5.86 4.91 6.02
C PRO A 85 5.25 3.57 6.42
N LEU A 86 4.57 2.87 5.51
CA LEU A 86 3.90 1.59 5.80
C LEU A 86 4.86 0.41 5.91
N LYS A 87 6.13 0.58 5.52
CA LYS A 87 7.10 -0.52 5.38
C LYS A 87 7.39 -1.27 6.68
N ASP A 88 7.17 -0.62 7.83
CA ASP A 88 7.43 -1.16 9.17
C ASP A 88 6.13 -1.48 9.95
N VAL A 89 4.95 -1.26 9.33
CA VAL A 89 3.67 -1.60 9.96
C VAL A 89 3.50 -3.10 9.99
N LYS A 90 3.13 -3.66 11.14
CA LYS A 90 2.89 -5.09 11.31
C LYS A 90 1.45 -5.48 11.04
N ASP A 91 1.25 -6.63 10.43
CA ASP A 91 -0.04 -7.31 10.35
C ASP A 91 -0.37 -8.08 11.65
N LEU A 92 -1.54 -8.72 11.73
CA LEU A 92 -1.95 -9.49 12.92
C LEU A 92 -1.08 -10.73 13.21
N GLN A 93 -0.23 -11.12 12.26
CA GLN A 93 0.74 -12.20 12.42
C GLN A 93 2.14 -11.66 12.71
N GLU A 94 2.26 -10.39 13.12
CA GLU A 94 3.50 -9.69 13.42
C GLU A 94 4.46 -9.55 12.22
N ASN A 95 3.99 -9.75 10.98
CA ASN A 95 4.81 -9.57 9.79
C ASN A 95 4.72 -8.13 9.30
N THR A 96 5.86 -7.54 8.97
CA THR A 96 5.93 -6.32 8.16
C THR A 96 5.82 -6.65 6.66
N PRO A 97 5.57 -5.66 5.79
CA PRO A 97 5.68 -5.86 4.35
C PRO A 97 7.07 -6.36 3.92
N SER A 98 8.13 -6.00 4.65
CA SER A 98 9.48 -6.50 4.41
C SER A 98 9.59 -8.01 4.68
N ASP A 99 8.99 -8.49 5.77
CA ASP A 99 8.99 -9.93 6.11
C ASP A 99 8.25 -10.76 5.07
N LEU A 100 7.13 -10.23 4.55
CA LEU A 100 6.43 -10.88 3.44
C LEU A 100 7.27 -10.86 2.15
N ALA A 101 7.92 -9.73 1.84
CA ALA A 101 8.74 -9.62 0.63
C ALA A 101 9.93 -10.59 0.63
N GLN A 102 10.58 -10.81 1.77
CA GLN A 102 11.67 -11.79 1.89
C GLN A 102 11.20 -13.22 1.57
N LYS A 103 9.93 -13.55 1.86
CA LYS A 103 9.36 -14.87 1.61
C LYS A 103 8.95 -15.08 0.15
N SER A 104 8.51 -14.03 -0.56
CA SER A 104 7.82 -14.20 -1.84
C SER A 104 8.18 -13.22 -2.96
N ASN A 105 8.94 -12.16 -2.68
CA ASN A 105 9.34 -11.18 -3.69
C ASN A 105 10.71 -10.56 -3.40
N PHE A 106 11.77 -11.21 -3.90
CA PHE A 106 13.16 -10.77 -3.72
C PHE A 106 13.41 -9.32 -4.18
N LYS A 107 12.78 -8.87 -5.28
CA LYS A 107 12.95 -7.49 -5.79
C LYS A 107 12.39 -6.46 -4.81
N MET A 108 11.22 -6.76 -4.23
CA MET A 108 10.64 -5.92 -3.19
C MET A 108 11.45 -6.01 -1.89
N ALA A 109 11.95 -7.18 -1.52
CA ALA A 109 12.80 -7.32 -0.33
C ALA A 109 14.08 -6.47 -0.45
N GLN A 110 14.75 -6.53 -1.61
CA GLN A 110 15.92 -5.71 -1.91
C GLN A 110 15.58 -4.21 -1.88
N LEU A 111 14.43 -3.81 -2.41
CA LEU A 111 14.02 -2.40 -2.40
C LEU A 111 13.73 -1.91 -0.99
N LEU A 112 12.99 -2.69 -0.19
CA LEU A 112 12.58 -2.31 1.17
C LEU A 112 13.77 -2.28 2.14
N SER A 113 14.81 -3.10 1.92
CA SER A 113 16.02 -3.10 2.77
C SER A 113 16.90 -1.86 2.56
N VAL A 114 16.86 -1.25 1.38
CA VAL A 114 17.64 -0.04 1.06
C VAL A 114 16.82 1.24 1.12
N TYR A 115 15.49 1.14 1.27
CA TYR A 115 14.64 2.32 1.37
C TYR A 115 14.83 2.96 2.75
N PRO A 116 15.33 4.21 2.83
CA PRO A 116 15.62 4.84 4.10
C PRO A 116 14.37 4.91 4.95
N LEU A 117 14.54 4.71 6.27
CA LEU A 117 13.56 5.13 7.26
C LEU A 117 13.36 6.63 7.08
N GLN A 118 12.35 7.04 6.31
CA GLN A 118 11.93 8.43 6.30
C GLN A 118 11.32 8.69 7.67
N HIS A 119 12.17 9.05 8.64
CA HIS A 119 11.74 9.66 9.87
C HIS A 119 10.90 10.89 9.51
N LEU A 120 9.61 10.81 9.84
CA LEU A 120 8.72 11.90 10.22
C LEU A 120 9.31 13.30 9.97
N THR A 121 9.09 13.84 8.78
CA THR A 121 9.05 15.29 8.58
C THR A 121 7.70 15.64 7.98
N PHE A 122 6.67 15.56 8.83
CA PHE A 122 5.48 16.38 8.63
C PHE A 122 5.91 17.82 8.96
N ASN A 123 6.27 18.58 7.93
CA ASN A 123 6.41 20.03 8.07
C ASN A 123 5.03 20.67 7.82
N ASN A 124 4.47 21.18 8.93
CA ASN A 124 3.46 22.23 9.12
C ASN A 124 2.25 22.30 8.18
#